data_AF-A0A7C0U1U2-F1
#
_entry.id   AF-A0A7C0U1U2-F1
#
_cell.length_a   1.000
_cell.length_b   1.000
_cell.length_c   1.000
_cell.angle_alpha   90.00
_cell.angle_beta   90.00
_cell.angle_gamma   90.00
#
_symmetry.space_group_name_H-M   'P 1'
#
loop_
_entity.id
_entity.type
_entity.pdbx_description
1 polymer ?
#
loop_
_entity_poly.entity_id
_entity_poly.type
_entity_poly.pdbx_seq_one_letter_code
_entity_poly.pdbx_strand_id
1 'polypeptide(L)'
;MLFLKKLAATILIFLLSSLLFLFTLEKSIFSFIFGIGIVIFVFFASAFLYSFKIGFFTSLILLSTLLFNLTVYKMTSITAFAFFINLSLFSFILGYEKRKDIFIYLFYISMAFAVMAKGIIGFILPFLIAFLFILIKDFKFLKEMKFIKGLFFFFIIILIWCGFLFYKTREIPNFYQLLEFKRGNEKFYFYLFLPLFCFPWIGLLPHFLFIGYKQIINKQLTNPEIFFWLWLLLFIIFFFSTSQSIYFFSVILPSISFLLAISLEKMTDWAIKILLYFNAFLGLLLLFVGGAFFAHLEPKLAWISFFGFLPILNSYFGFFFYNRNKIINAFLLQLLSGYGFILFLNYLWLPFAKHYNLVKSILG
;
A
#
# COMPACT_ATOMS: atom_id res chain seq x y z
N MET A 1 -14.06 22.88 16.35
CA MET A 1 -12.73 23.01 17.02
C MET A 1 -12.39 21.84 17.96
N LEU A 2 -13.32 21.38 18.81
CA LEU A 2 -13.12 20.22 19.70
C LEU A 2 -12.91 18.87 18.97
N PHE A 3 -13.60 18.65 17.85
CA PHE A 3 -13.42 17.47 16.99
C PHE A 3 -12.01 17.44 16.37
N LEU A 4 -11.53 18.58 15.85
CA LEU A 4 -10.18 18.73 15.30
C LEU A 4 -9.09 18.52 16.36
N LYS A 5 -9.28 18.98 17.60
CA LYS A 5 -8.36 18.71 18.72
C LYS A 5 -8.35 17.24 19.13
N LYS A 6 -9.52 16.57 19.19
CA LYS A 6 -9.59 15.13 19.44
C LYS A 6 -8.97 14.31 18.31
N LEU A 7 -9.13 14.75 17.05
CA LEU A 7 -8.56 14.11 15.86
C LEU A 7 -7.04 14.26 15.80
N ALA A 8 -6.52 15.45 16.10
CA ALA A 8 -5.08 15.69 16.21
C ALA A 8 -4.47 14.89 17.38
N ALA A 9 -5.19 14.74 18.49
CA ALA A 9 -4.76 13.90 19.60
C ALA A 9 -4.73 12.40 19.24
N THR A 10 -5.70 11.86 18.50
CA THR A 10 -5.62 10.47 18.02
C THR A 10 -4.51 10.29 16.99
N ILE A 11 -4.29 11.26 16.09
CA ILE A 11 -3.16 11.25 15.15
C ILE A 11 -1.82 11.28 15.91
N LEU A 12 -1.70 12.11 16.94
CA LEU A 12 -0.49 12.22 17.75
C LEU A 12 -0.26 10.96 18.58
N ILE A 13 -1.31 10.38 19.17
CA ILE A 13 -1.24 9.12 19.95
C ILE A 13 -0.93 7.92 19.03
N PHE A 14 -1.44 7.90 17.79
CA PHE A 14 -1.20 6.85 16.81
C PHE A 14 0.16 6.98 16.11
N LEU A 15 0.62 8.22 15.88
CA LEU A 15 2.01 8.50 15.51
C LEU A 15 2.94 8.15 16.67
N LEU A 16 2.55 8.39 17.93
CA LEU A 16 3.29 7.98 19.12
C LEU A 16 3.31 6.45 19.31
N SER A 17 2.26 5.73 18.93
CA SER A 17 2.29 4.25 18.95
C SER A 17 3.16 3.68 17.83
N SER A 18 3.22 4.37 16.68
CA SER A 18 4.24 4.10 15.67
C SER A 18 5.65 4.58 16.07
N LEU A 19 5.78 5.50 17.03
CA LEU A 19 7.05 5.88 17.66
C LEU A 19 7.45 4.88 18.77
N LEU A 20 6.52 4.15 19.40
CA LEU A 20 6.87 3.03 20.28
C LEU A 20 7.47 1.84 19.50
N PHE A 21 7.17 1.75 18.19
CA PHE A 21 7.91 0.91 17.23
C PHE A 21 9.38 1.35 17.06
N LEU A 22 9.70 2.63 17.31
CA LEU A 22 11.01 3.26 17.13
C LEU A 22 12.06 2.76 18.13
N PHE A 23 11.64 2.20 19.28
CA PHE A 23 12.56 1.78 20.33
C PHE A 23 13.16 0.38 20.18
N THR A 24 12.75 -0.42 19.19
CA THR A 24 13.14 -1.84 19.15
C THR A 24 14.16 -2.22 18.07
N LEU A 25 14.47 -1.39 17.06
CA LEU A 25 15.28 -1.85 15.91
C LEU A 25 16.22 -0.78 15.34
N GLU A 26 17.46 -0.73 15.82
CA GLU A 26 18.58 0.09 15.32
C GLU A 26 18.95 -0.18 13.83
N LYS A 27 18.38 -1.21 13.19
CA LYS A 27 18.80 -1.69 11.85
C LYS A 27 17.89 -1.30 10.67
N SER A 28 16.83 -0.51 10.86
CA SER A 28 15.83 -0.24 9.80
C SER A 28 15.30 1.18 9.68
N ILE A 29 16.08 2.16 10.11
CA ILE A 29 15.65 3.57 10.14
C ILE A 29 15.18 4.05 8.74
N PHE A 30 15.87 3.66 7.68
CA PHE A 30 15.52 4.10 6.31
C PHE A 30 14.19 3.55 5.81
N SER A 31 13.91 2.25 5.95
CA SER A 31 12.62 1.67 5.52
C SER A 31 11.44 2.29 6.26
N PHE A 32 11.63 2.67 7.53
CA PHE A 32 10.63 3.34 8.32
C PHE A 32 10.41 4.80 7.89
N ILE A 33 11.48 5.56 7.65
CA ILE A 33 11.40 6.92 7.10
C ILE A 33 10.63 6.92 5.77
N PHE A 34 10.93 5.98 4.88
CA PHE A 34 10.20 5.86 3.62
C PHE A 34 8.74 5.44 3.84
N GLY A 35 8.47 4.51 4.75
CA GLY A 35 7.10 4.10 5.10
C GLY A 35 6.25 5.26 5.62
N ILE A 36 6.76 6.01 6.61
CA ILE A 36 6.10 7.23 7.10
C ILE A 36 5.96 8.26 5.98
N GLY A 37 7.01 8.43 5.18
CA GLY A 37 7.02 9.33 4.02
C GLY A 37 5.88 9.03 3.06
N ILE A 38 5.60 7.75 2.76
CA ILE A 38 4.46 7.34 1.93
C ILE A 38 3.16 7.80 2.57
N VAL A 39 2.94 7.49 3.85
CA VAL A 39 1.68 7.79 4.55
C VAL A 39 1.41 9.30 4.57
N ILE A 40 2.40 10.09 4.94
CA ILE A 40 2.30 11.55 5.00
C ILE A 40 2.05 12.13 3.61
N PHE A 41 2.82 11.69 2.63
CA PHE A 41 2.71 12.22 1.28
C PHE A 41 1.36 11.88 0.65
N VAL A 42 0.90 10.63 0.79
CA VAL A 42 -0.40 10.20 0.28
C VAL A 42 -1.54 10.93 0.97
N PHE A 43 -1.45 11.20 2.28
CA PHE A 43 -2.41 12.03 3.00
C PHE A 43 -2.56 13.41 2.35
N PHE A 44 -1.44 14.13 2.18
CA PHE A 44 -1.47 15.48 1.61
C PHE A 44 -1.90 15.46 0.14
N ALA A 45 -1.33 14.57 -0.68
CA ALA A 45 -1.65 14.50 -2.10
C ALA A 45 -3.14 14.19 -2.32
N SER A 46 -3.69 13.23 -1.58
CA SER A 46 -5.12 12.90 -1.63
C SER A 46 -6.00 14.06 -1.15
N ALA A 47 -5.56 14.78 -0.10
CA ALA A 47 -6.27 15.95 0.40
C ALA A 47 -6.31 17.11 -0.62
N PHE A 48 -5.21 17.31 -1.36
CA PHE A 48 -5.13 18.33 -2.41
C PHE A 48 -5.90 17.99 -3.69
N LEU A 49 -6.04 16.69 -3.99
CA LEU A 49 -6.78 16.20 -5.15
C LEU A 49 -8.29 16.20 -4.93
N TYR A 50 -8.76 15.89 -3.72
CA TYR A 50 -10.18 15.69 -3.47
C TYR A 50 -10.68 16.46 -2.24
N SER A 51 -10.35 16.00 -1.03
CA SER A 51 -10.77 16.63 0.23
C SER A 51 -9.93 16.16 1.40
N PHE A 52 -9.86 16.97 2.47
CA PHE A 52 -9.16 16.61 3.71
C PHE A 52 -9.65 15.27 4.29
N LYS A 53 -10.96 15.03 4.22
CA LYS A 53 -11.60 13.80 4.71
C LYS A 53 -11.11 12.57 3.95
N ILE A 54 -10.99 12.66 2.62
CA ILE A 54 -10.45 11.56 1.81
C ILE A 54 -8.97 11.36 2.10
N GLY A 55 -8.18 12.43 2.19
CA GLY A 55 -6.76 12.31 2.59
C GLY A 55 -6.59 11.57 3.91
N PHE A 56 -7.42 11.88 4.90
CA PHE A 56 -7.43 11.20 6.20
C PHE A 56 -7.80 9.72 6.11
N PHE A 57 -8.87 9.36 5.39
CA PHE A 57 -9.25 7.95 5.25
C PHE A 57 -8.23 7.17 4.43
N THR A 58 -7.66 7.75 3.37
CA THR A 58 -6.62 7.11 2.57
C THR A 58 -5.41 6.72 3.41
N SER A 59 -4.90 7.65 4.24
CA SER A 59 -3.73 7.36 5.08
C SER A 59 -4.03 6.36 6.18
N LEU A 60 -5.23 6.42 6.79
CA LEU A 60 -5.68 5.44 7.78
C LEU A 60 -5.82 4.03 7.20
N ILE A 61 -6.41 3.90 6.01
CA ILE A 61 -6.56 2.61 5.32
C ILE A 61 -5.18 2.02 5.01
N LEU A 62 -4.26 2.84 4.50
CA LEU A 62 -2.90 2.42 4.22
C LEU A 62 -2.17 1.94 5.48
N LEU A 63 -2.22 2.73 6.55
CA LEU A 63 -1.57 2.42 7.85
C LEU A 63 -2.11 1.15 8.50
N SER A 64 -3.40 0.86 8.33
CA SER A 64 -4.05 -0.32 8.90
C SER A 64 -3.97 -1.55 7.98
N THR A 65 -3.36 -1.43 6.80
CA THR A 65 -3.17 -2.56 5.90
C THR A 65 -1.96 -3.39 6.35
N LEU A 66 -2.17 -4.69 6.57
CA LEU A 66 -1.12 -5.62 7.01
C LEU A 66 0.07 -5.65 6.07
N LEU A 67 -0.18 -5.75 4.77
CA LEU A 67 0.88 -5.85 3.77
C LEU A 67 1.86 -4.67 3.86
N PHE A 68 1.33 -3.45 3.99
CA PHE A 68 2.15 -2.23 4.08
C PHE A 68 3.06 -2.26 5.31
N ASN A 69 2.53 -2.66 6.46
CA ASN A 69 3.34 -2.77 7.68
C ASN A 69 4.42 -3.85 7.58
N LEU A 70 4.09 -5.01 6.97
CA LEU A 70 5.05 -6.08 6.76
C LEU A 70 6.18 -5.67 5.82
N THR A 71 5.90 -4.84 4.81
CA THR A 71 6.95 -4.38 3.87
C THR A 71 7.91 -3.42 4.57
N VAL A 72 7.37 -2.49 5.37
CA VAL A 72 8.15 -1.58 6.21
C VAL A 72 8.99 -2.35 7.23
N TYR A 73 8.40 -3.36 7.88
CA TYR A 73 9.09 -4.20 8.87
C TYR A 73 10.18 -5.09 8.26
N LYS A 74 9.98 -5.67 7.07
CA LYS A 74 10.96 -6.58 6.46
C LYS A 74 12.22 -5.91 5.90
N MET A 75 12.36 -4.58 6.07
CA MET A 75 13.61 -3.85 5.80
C MET A 75 14.13 -4.06 4.37
N THR A 76 13.22 -4.10 3.39
CA THR A 76 13.58 -4.38 2.00
C THR A 76 13.79 -3.09 1.21
N SER A 77 14.65 -3.11 0.18
CA SER A 77 14.77 -2.04 -0.81
C SER A 77 13.44 -1.71 -1.51
N ILE A 78 12.44 -2.60 -1.39
CA ILE A 78 11.08 -2.43 -1.90
C ILE A 78 10.36 -1.26 -1.23
N THR A 79 10.64 -0.93 0.03
CA THR A 79 9.97 0.21 0.71
C THR A 79 10.39 1.55 0.13
N ALA A 80 11.68 1.72 -0.14
CA ALA A 80 12.21 2.91 -0.81
C ALA A 80 11.67 3.01 -2.25
N PHE A 81 11.64 1.87 -2.96
CA PHE A 81 11.05 1.78 -4.29
C PHE A 81 9.56 2.19 -4.28
N ALA A 82 8.77 1.65 -3.36
CA ALA A 82 7.36 2.00 -3.21
C ALA A 82 7.20 3.49 -2.91
N PHE A 83 8.02 4.07 -2.05
CA PHE A 83 7.99 5.52 -1.79
C PHE A 83 8.21 6.34 -3.05
N PHE A 84 9.27 6.09 -3.81
CA PHE A 84 9.57 6.88 -5.01
C PHE A 84 8.57 6.68 -6.14
N ILE A 85 8.02 5.48 -6.32
CA ILE A 85 6.92 5.24 -7.28
C ILE A 85 5.66 6.03 -6.88
N ASN A 86 5.28 5.97 -5.60
CA ASN A 86 4.12 6.71 -5.09
C ASN A 86 4.34 8.21 -5.22
N LEU A 87 5.53 8.70 -4.82
CA LEU A 87 5.93 10.10 -4.98
C LEU A 87 5.81 10.55 -6.43
N SER A 88 6.29 9.73 -7.37
CA SER A 88 6.20 9.98 -8.80
C SER A 88 4.74 10.09 -9.26
N LEU A 89 3.94 9.03 -9.09
CA LEU A 89 2.58 8.95 -9.64
C LEU A 89 1.61 9.98 -9.05
N PHE A 90 1.64 10.20 -7.73
CA PHE A 90 0.81 11.23 -7.11
C PHE A 90 1.27 12.64 -7.50
N SER A 91 2.58 12.89 -7.66
CA SER A 91 3.06 14.17 -8.17
C SER A 91 2.61 14.40 -9.61
N PHE A 92 2.62 13.36 -10.45
CA PHE A 92 2.12 13.46 -11.81
C PHE A 92 0.65 13.91 -11.86
N ILE A 93 -0.24 13.23 -11.13
CA ILE A 93 -1.67 13.59 -11.14
C ILE A 93 -1.91 14.97 -10.49
N LEU A 94 -1.15 15.36 -9.46
CA LEU A 94 -1.19 16.72 -8.91
C LEU A 94 -0.72 17.77 -9.94
N GLY A 95 0.32 17.47 -10.71
CA GLY A 95 0.81 18.32 -11.79
C GLY A 95 -0.22 18.47 -12.90
N TYR A 96 -0.91 17.39 -13.26
CA TYR A 96 -2.00 17.37 -14.24
C TYR A 96 -3.21 18.21 -13.80
N GLU A 97 -3.69 18.01 -12.57
CA GLU A 97 -4.87 18.71 -12.04
C GLU A 97 -4.60 20.18 -11.73
N LYS A 98 -3.45 20.49 -11.12
CA LYS A 98 -3.11 21.87 -10.72
C LYS A 98 -2.38 22.66 -11.81
N ARG A 99 -2.00 22.03 -12.93
CA ARG A 99 -1.21 22.62 -14.02
C ARG A 99 0.05 23.32 -13.51
N LYS A 100 0.73 22.67 -12.56
CA LYS A 100 1.94 23.18 -11.90
C LYS A 100 3.16 22.34 -12.26
N ASP A 101 4.10 23.01 -12.92
CA ASP A 101 5.34 22.41 -13.41
C ASP A 101 6.19 21.74 -12.32
N ILE A 102 6.17 22.28 -11.09
CA ILE A 102 6.98 21.75 -9.99
C ILE A 102 6.67 20.29 -9.69
N PHE A 103 5.40 19.89 -9.80
CA PHE A 103 4.99 18.50 -9.58
C PHE A 103 5.37 17.60 -10.75
N ILE A 104 5.43 18.14 -11.97
CA ILE A 104 5.91 17.41 -13.16
C ILE A 104 7.41 17.15 -13.03
N TYR A 105 8.20 18.14 -12.59
CA TYR A 105 9.62 17.90 -12.30
C TYR A 105 9.82 16.90 -11.16
N LEU A 106 9.00 16.99 -10.10
CA LEU A 106 9.04 16.04 -9.00
C LEU A 106 8.70 14.62 -9.47
N PHE A 107 7.78 14.46 -10.43
CA PHE A 107 7.49 13.16 -11.07
C PHE A 107 8.73 12.52 -11.70
N TYR A 108 9.49 13.27 -12.52
CA TYR A 108 10.71 12.78 -13.17
C TYR A 108 11.85 12.50 -12.17
N ILE A 109 12.07 13.40 -11.21
CA ILE A 109 13.10 13.24 -10.18
C ILE A 109 12.82 12.00 -9.33
N SER A 110 11.56 11.81 -8.91
CA SER A 110 11.15 10.64 -8.13
C SER A 110 11.31 9.35 -8.92
N MET A 111 11.02 9.38 -10.22
CA MET A 111 11.23 8.24 -11.12
C MET A 111 12.70 7.84 -11.21
N ALA A 112 13.63 8.81 -11.25
CA ALA A 112 15.07 8.54 -11.25
C ALA A 112 15.50 7.81 -9.97
N PHE A 113 15.03 8.28 -8.80
CA PHE A 113 15.30 7.60 -7.54
C PHE A 113 14.65 6.20 -7.44
N ALA A 114 13.47 6.01 -8.04
CA ALA A 114 12.87 4.68 -8.14
C ALA A 114 13.73 3.71 -8.95
N VAL A 115 14.36 4.19 -10.04
CA VAL A 115 15.31 3.40 -10.83
C VAL A 115 16.55 3.03 -10.02
N MET A 116 17.07 3.97 -9.22
CA MET A 116 18.19 3.67 -8.32
C MET A 116 17.83 2.63 -7.25
N ALA A 117 16.58 2.57 -6.82
CA ALA A 117 16.14 1.64 -5.76
C ALA A 117 15.98 0.20 -6.25
N LYS A 118 15.37 -0.02 -7.43
CA LYS A 118 15.02 -1.38 -7.90
C LYS A 118 15.16 -1.59 -9.42
N GLY A 119 15.85 -0.69 -10.13
CA GLY A 119 16.10 -0.80 -11.56
C GLY A 119 15.00 -0.24 -12.45
N ILE A 120 15.02 -0.62 -13.72
CA ILE A 120 14.29 0.05 -14.82
C ILE A 120 12.76 -0.01 -14.64
N ILE A 121 12.26 -0.94 -13.82
CA ILE A 121 10.85 -1.01 -13.40
C ILE A 121 10.41 0.33 -12.78
N GLY A 122 11.32 1.02 -12.09
CA GLY A 122 11.12 2.35 -11.52
C GLY A 122 10.79 3.43 -12.54
N PHE A 123 11.19 3.24 -13.80
CA PHE A 123 10.87 4.13 -14.92
C PHE A 123 9.65 3.63 -15.69
N ILE A 124 9.67 2.36 -16.11
CA ILE A 124 8.64 1.78 -16.99
C ILE A 124 7.26 1.93 -16.37
N LEU A 125 7.11 1.56 -15.10
CA LEU A 125 5.81 1.52 -14.45
C LEU A 125 5.15 2.90 -14.37
N PRO A 126 5.77 3.92 -13.74
CA PRO A 126 5.13 5.22 -13.60
C PRO A 126 5.01 5.97 -14.93
N PHE A 127 5.99 5.82 -15.82
CA PHE A 127 5.95 6.44 -17.14
C PHE A 127 4.82 5.88 -18.01
N LEU A 128 4.65 4.56 -18.05
CA LEU A 128 3.62 3.90 -18.84
C LEU A 128 2.21 4.28 -18.35
N ILE A 129 1.99 4.32 -17.03
CA ILE A 129 0.71 4.74 -16.45
C ILE A 129 0.41 6.20 -16.80
N ALA A 130 1.37 7.11 -16.60
CA ALA A 130 1.19 8.53 -16.89
C ALA A 130 0.94 8.78 -18.38
N PHE A 131 1.71 8.10 -19.24
CA PHE A 131 1.59 8.21 -20.69
C PHE A 131 0.21 7.72 -21.18
N LEU A 132 -0.21 6.51 -20.78
CA LEU A 132 -1.52 5.98 -21.14
C LEU A 132 -2.67 6.83 -20.63
N PHE A 133 -2.57 7.37 -19.40
CA PHE A 133 -3.58 8.29 -18.87
C PHE A 133 -3.76 9.52 -19.75
N ILE A 134 -2.66 10.14 -20.19
CA ILE A 134 -2.69 11.33 -21.06
C ILE A 134 -3.28 11.00 -22.43
N LEU A 135 -2.89 9.86 -23.02
CA LEU A 135 -3.46 9.39 -24.29
C LEU A 135 -4.98 9.18 -24.18
N ILE A 136 -5.49 8.76 -23.03
CA ILE A 136 -6.93 8.56 -22.84
C ILE A 136 -7.66 9.88 -22.60
N LYS A 137 -7.01 10.85 -21.93
CA LYS A 137 -7.70 12.04 -21.38
C LYS A 137 -7.41 13.35 -22.07
N ASP A 138 -6.14 13.67 -22.29
CA ASP A 138 -5.76 15.00 -22.75
C ASP A 138 -4.40 14.97 -23.47
N PHE A 139 -4.43 14.55 -24.74
CA PHE A 139 -3.24 14.55 -25.60
C PHE A 139 -2.48 15.87 -25.63
N LYS A 140 -3.15 17.02 -25.42
CA LYS A 140 -2.49 18.33 -25.43
C LYS A 140 -1.53 18.49 -24.24
N PHE A 141 -1.81 17.81 -23.12
CA PHE A 141 -0.95 17.82 -21.95
C PHE A 141 0.44 17.20 -22.20
N LEU A 142 0.65 16.47 -23.30
CA LEU A 142 1.99 16.00 -23.69
C LEU A 142 3.02 17.13 -23.81
N LYS A 143 2.59 18.33 -24.22
CA LYS A 143 3.48 19.51 -24.29
C LYS A 143 3.81 20.04 -22.90
N GLU A 144 2.85 20.01 -21.98
CA GLU A 144 2.99 20.46 -20.59
C GLU A 144 3.77 19.49 -19.71
N MET A 145 3.88 18.21 -20.10
CA MET A 145 4.77 17.25 -19.45
C MET A 145 6.25 17.64 -19.53
N LYS A 146 6.63 18.62 -20.37
CA LYS A 146 8.03 19.05 -20.54
C LYS A 146 8.98 17.88 -20.78
N PHE A 147 8.56 16.94 -21.62
CA PHE A 147 9.19 15.63 -21.84
C PHE A 147 10.73 15.68 -21.89
N ILE A 148 11.28 16.54 -22.74
CA ILE A 148 12.73 16.68 -22.94
C ILE A 148 13.42 17.19 -21.68
N LYS A 149 12.89 18.26 -21.05
CA LYS A 149 13.47 18.83 -19.84
C LYS A 149 13.35 17.88 -18.64
N GLY A 150 12.22 17.18 -18.53
CA GLY A 150 11.98 16.19 -17.49
C GLY A 150 12.93 14.99 -17.59
N LEU A 151 13.06 14.42 -18.79
CA LEU A 151 14.02 13.35 -19.04
C LEU A 151 15.47 13.79 -18.83
N PHE A 152 15.81 15.05 -19.16
CA PHE A 152 17.13 15.59 -18.88
C PHE A 152 17.47 15.54 -17.39
N PHE A 153 16.57 15.99 -16.51
CA PHE A 153 16.76 15.88 -15.05
C PHE A 153 16.85 14.42 -14.60
N PHE A 154 15.99 13.55 -15.13
CA PHE A 154 16.00 12.11 -14.84
C PHE A 154 17.36 11.47 -15.18
N PHE A 155 17.86 11.70 -16.40
CA PHE A 155 19.13 11.14 -16.86
C PHE A 155 20.31 11.72 -16.10
N ILE A 156 20.32 13.02 -15.78
CA ILE A 156 21.39 13.62 -14.98
C ILE A 156 21.55 12.89 -13.64
N ILE A 157 20.45 12.65 -12.92
CA ILE A 157 20.51 11.99 -11.61
C ILE A 157 21.08 10.57 -11.72
N ILE A 158 20.61 9.80 -12.72
CA ILE A 158 21.07 8.43 -12.93
C ILE A 158 22.54 8.42 -13.37
N LEU A 159 22.92 9.28 -14.32
CA LEU A 159 24.28 9.36 -14.85
C LEU A 159 25.29 9.81 -13.79
N ILE A 160 24.93 10.75 -12.92
CA ILE A 160 25.80 11.16 -11.79
C ILE A 160 26.11 9.95 -10.90
N TRP A 161 25.10 9.18 -10.54
CA TRP A 161 25.30 8.01 -9.68
C TRP A 161 26.06 6.89 -10.39
N CYS A 162 25.71 6.59 -11.64
CA CYS A 162 26.41 5.59 -12.44
C CYS A 162 27.87 5.96 -12.69
N GLY A 163 28.16 7.24 -12.95
CA GLY A 163 29.51 7.76 -13.11
C GLY A 163 30.33 7.64 -11.82
N PHE A 164 29.72 7.95 -10.67
CA PHE A 164 30.37 7.78 -9.37
C PHE A 164 30.67 6.31 -9.05
N LEU A 165 29.73 5.40 -9.34
CA LEU A 165 29.95 3.97 -9.19
C LEU A 165 31.09 3.49 -10.08
N PHE A 166 31.04 3.83 -11.37
CA PHE A 166 32.07 3.45 -12.33
C PHE A 166 33.46 3.96 -11.90
N TYR A 167 33.55 5.20 -11.40
CA TYR A 167 34.79 5.75 -10.88
C TYR A 167 35.35 4.92 -9.71
N LYS A 168 34.48 4.41 -8.82
CA LYS A 168 34.90 3.67 -7.63
C LYS A 168 35.18 2.19 -7.90
N THR A 169 34.36 1.52 -8.71
CA THR A 169 34.47 0.07 -8.95
C THR A 169 35.27 -0.26 -10.21
N ARG A 170 35.47 0.70 -11.13
CA ARG A 170 36.05 0.50 -12.48
C ARG A 170 35.34 -0.56 -13.33
N GLU A 171 34.17 -1.01 -12.88
CA GLU A 171 33.29 -1.92 -13.58
C GLU A 171 32.10 -1.13 -14.11
N ILE A 172 31.71 -1.41 -15.36
CA ILE A 172 30.43 -0.92 -15.87
C ILE A 172 29.37 -1.55 -14.97
N PRO A 173 28.57 -0.76 -14.23
CA PRO A 173 27.50 -1.33 -13.43
C PRO A 173 26.63 -2.15 -14.38
N ASN A 174 26.47 -3.44 -14.11
CA ASN A 174 25.70 -4.34 -14.95
C ASN A 174 24.24 -3.87 -14.97
N PHE A 175 23.90 -2.98 -15.90
CA PHE A 175 22.52 -2.56 -16.18
C PHE A 175 21.66 -3.77 -16.54
N TYR A 176 22.27 -4.84 -17.04
CA TYR A 176 21.64 -6.13 -17.26
C TYR A 176 21.11 -6.79 -15.98
N GLN A 177 21.76 -6.64 -14.82
CA GLN A 177 21.18 -7.11 -13.54
C GLN A 177 20.05 -6.20 -13.02
N LEU A 178 19.96 -4.95 -13.50
CA LEU A 178 18.80 -4.07 -13.30
C LEU A 178 17.64 -4.41 -14.28
N LEU A 179 17.93 -5.16 -15.35
CA LEU A 179 16.97 -5.75 -16.30
C LEU A 179 16.58 -7.18 -15.93
N GLU A 180 17.41 -7.89 -15.16
CA GLU A 180 17.10 -9.22 -14.66
C GLU A 180 15.88 -9.13 -13.73
N PHE A 181 14.73 -9.49 -14.28
CA PHE A 181 13.59 -9.96 -13.51
C PHE A 181 14.05 -11.19 -12.74
N LYS A 182 14.66 -11.00 -11.56
CA LYS A 182 14.83 -12.10 -10.61
C LYS A 182 13.42 -12.58 -10.28
N ARG A 183 13.01 -13.61 -10.99
CA ARG A 183 11.75 -14.32 -10.78
C ARG A 183 11.78 -14.75 -9.33
N GLY A 184 10.89 -14.17 -8.54
CA GLY A 184 10.56 -14.72 -7.24
C GLY A 184 10.07 -16.15 -7.48
N ASN A 185 10.73 -17.12 -6.86
CA ASN A 185 10.27 -18.50 -6.78
C ASN A 185 9.06 -18.61 -5.81
N GLU A 186 8.21 -17.60 -5.76
CA GLU A 186 7.03 -17.62 -4.90
C GLU A 186 5.96 -18.47 -5.59
N LYS A 187 5.68 -19.63 -4.98
CA LYS A 187 4.67 -20.59 -5.44
C LYS A 187 3.31 -19.91 -5.54
N PHE A 188 2.50 -20.25 -6.54
CA PHE A 188 1.18 -19.66 -6.79
C PHE A 188 0.27 -19.57 -5.55
N TYR A 189 0.39 -20.53 -4.62
CA TYR A 189 -0.33 -20.54 -3.34
C TYR A 189 -0.12 -19.28 -2.48
N PHE A 190 1.00 -18.58 -2.63
CA PHE A 190 1.26 -17.31 -1.93
C PHE A 190 0.27 -16.21 -2.33
N TYR A 191 -0.25 -16.22 -3.57
CA TYR A 191 -1.28 -15.28 -4.01
C TYR A 191 -2.65 -15.56 -3.38
N LEU A 192 -2.93 -16.79 -2.95
CA LEU A 192 -4.16 -17.11 -2.21
C LEU A 192 -4.21 -16.42 -0.84
N PHE A 193 -3.07 -15.99 -0.29
CA PHE A 193 -2.98 -15.25 0.97
C PHE A 193 -3.06 -13.72 0.81
N LEU A 194 -3.11 -13.18 -0.42
CA LEU A 194 -3.32 -11.74 -0.66
C LEU A 194 -4.53 -11.16 0.10
N PRO A 195 -5.70 -11.83 0.18
CA PRO A 195 -6.81 -11.40 1.01
C PRO A 195 -6.47 -11.17 2.48
N LEU A 196 -5.63 -12.03 3.08
CA LEU A 196 -5.17 -11.87 4.46
C LEU A 196 -4.28 -10.63 4.60
N PHE A 197 -3.41 -10.37 3.63
CA PHE A 197 -2.51 -9.22 3.65
C PHE A 197 -3.23 -7.87 3.44
N CYS A 198 -4.44 -7.90 2.90
CA CYS A 198 -5.32 -6.74 2.75
C CYS A 198 -6.35 -6.60 3.88
N PHE A 199 -6.31 -7.44 4.92
CA PHE A 199 -7.14 -7.26 6.11
C PHE A 199 -6.78 -5.95 6.82
N PRO A 200 -7.77 -5.18 7.32
CA PRO A 200 -9.21 -5.51 7.47
C PRO A 200 -10.11 -5.12 6.28
N TRP A 201 -9.55 -4.64 5.17
CA TRP A 201 -10.29 -3.94 4.12
C TRP A 201 -10.82 -4.81 3.00
N ILE A 202 -10.34 -6.04 2.92
CA ILE A 202 -10.68 -6.97 1.86
C ILE A 202 -12.19 -7.22 1.71
N GLY A 203 -12.96 -7.15 2.81
CA GLY A 203 -14.42 -7.28 2.76
C GLY A 203 -15.12 -6.14 2.01
N LEU A 204 -14.46 -4.99 1.79
CA LEU A 204 -14.98 -3.89 0.98
C LEU A 204 -14.67 -4.04 -0.50
N LEU A 205 -13.84 -5.02 -0.90
CA LEU A 205 -13.45 -5.18 -2.31
C LEU A 205 -14.66 -5.34 -3.25
N PRO A 206 -15.70 -6.13 -2.93
CA PRO A 206 -16.89 -6.23 -3.79
C PRO A 206 -17.62 -4.88 -3.93
N HIS A 207 -17.72 -4.12 -2.84
CA HIS A 207 -18.35 -2.80 -2.84
C HIS A 207 -17.56 -1.78 -3.64
N PHE A 208 -16.24 -1.78 -3.47
CA PHE A 208 -15.29 -0.98 -4.21
C PHE A 208 -15.42 -1.19 -5.73
N LEU A 209 -15.45 -2.45 -6.18
CA LEU A 209 -15.63 -2.79 -7.60
C LEU A 209 -17.03 -2.39 -8.10
N PHE A 210 -18.08 -2.61 -7.30
CA PHE A 210 -19.45 -2.24 -7.68
C PHE A 210 -19.62 -0.73 -7.86
N ILE A 211 -19.11 0.08 -6.93
CA ILE A 211 -19.13 1.54 -7.05
C ILE A 211 -18.31 1.99 -8.25
N GLY A 212 -17.11 1.45 -8.43
CA GLY A 212 -16.26 1.76 -9.58
C GLY A 212 -16.99 1.50 -10.90
N TYR A 213 -17.58 0.32 -11.05
CA TYR A 213 -18.36 -0.06 -12.23
C TYR A 213 -19.54 0.89 -12.48
N LYS A 214 -20.33 1.19 -11.45
CA LYS A 214 -21.48 2.11 -11.57
C LYS A 214 -21.04 3.52 -11.99
N GLN A 215 -19.90 4.00 -11.47
CA GLN A 215 -19.35 5.31 -11.85
C GLN A 215 -18.81 5.34 -13.28
N ILE A 216 -18.23 4.23 -13.75
CA ILE A 216 -17.79 4.09 -15.15
C ILE A 216 -19.00 4.19 -16.09
N ILE A 217 -20.07 3.42 -15.84
CA ILE A 217 -21.29 3.45 -16.68
C ILE A 217 -21.91 4.84 -16.70
N ASN A 218 -22.02 5.47 -15.53
CA ASN A 218 -22.65 6.78 -15.41
C ASN A 218 -21.73 7.93 -15.86
N LYS A 219 -20.49 7.66 -16.30
CA LYS A 219 -19.48 8.65 -16.67
C LYS A 219 -19.23 9.71 -15.57
N GLN A 220 -19.29 9.29 -14.32
CA GLN A 220 -19.15 10.18 -13.14
C GLN A 220 -17.73 10.20 -12.56
N LEU A 221 -16.79 9.48 -13.17
CA LEU A 221 -15.43 9.40 -12.66
C LEU A 221 -14.66 10.71 -12.86
N THR A 222 -14.04 11.18 -11.79
CA THR A 222 -13.11 12.31 -11.87
C THR A 222 -11.79 11.89 -12.53
N ASN A 223 -11.04 12.85 -13.06
CA ASN A 223 -9.73 12.58 -13.66
C ASN A 223 -8.75 11.85 -12.71
N PRO A 224 -8.62 12.21 -11.42
CA PRO A 224 -7.81 11.45 -10.47
C PRO A 224 -8.29 10.01 -10.29
N GLU A 225 -9.60 9.79 -10.16
CA GLU A 225 -10.15 8.43 -10.02
C GLU A 225 -9.77 7.56 -11.23
N ILE A 226 -9.88 8.09 -12.45
CA ILE A 226 -9.52 7.37 -13.68
C ILE A 226 -8.03 7.03 -13.69
N PHE A 227 -7.18 7.96 -13.26
CA PHE A 227 -5.75 7.72 -13.12
C PHE A 227 -5.44 6.57 -12.15
N PHE A 228 -6.04 6.57 -10.96
CA PHE A 228 -5.81 5.53 -9.95
C PHE A 228 -6.37 4.16 -10.37
N TRP A 229 -7.52 4.13 -11.07
CA TRP A 229 -8.05 2.90 -11.68
C TRP A 229 -7.15 2.35 -12.78
N LEU A 230 -6.64 3.21 -13.66
CA LEU A 230 -5.69 2.82 -14.70
C LEU A 230 -4.39 2.29 -14.10
N TRP A 231 -3.87 2.97 -13.08
CA TRP A 231 -2.72 2.49 -12.33
C TRP A 231 -2.98 1.11 -11.74
N LEU A 232 -4.10 0.90 -11.05
CA LEU A 232 -4.47 -0.38 -10.46
C LEU A 232 -4.51 -1.49 -11.52
N LEU A 233 -5.16 -1.25 -12.66
CA LEU A 233 -5.27 -2.23 -13.74
C LEU A 233 -3.89 -2.57 -14.34
N LEU A 234 -3.09 -1.56 -14.68
CA LEU A 234 -1.76 -1.75 -15.28
C LEU A 234 -0.80 -2.44 -14.32
N PHE A 235 -0.86 -2.09 -13.03
CA PHE A 235 -0.07 -2.74 -12.00
C PHE A 235 -0.43 -4.22 -11.86
N ILE A 236 -1.72 -4.57 -11.85
CA ILE A 236 -2.15 -5.97 -11.76
C ILE A 236 -1.66 -6.77 -12.96
N ILE A 237 -1.81 -6.24 -14.18
CA ILE A 237 -1.29 -6.89 -15.40
C ILE A 237 0.22 -7.11 -15.27
N PHE A 238 0.96 -6.07 -14.88
CA PHE A 238 2.40 -6.16 -14.71
C PHE A 238 2.82 -7.14 -13.61
N PHE A 239 2.09 -7.18 -12.49
CA PHE A 239 2.36 -8.05 -11.35
C PHE A 239 2.14 -9.52 -11.67
N PHE A 240 1.10 -9.87 -12.43
CA PHE A 240 0.92 -11.25 -12.88
C PHE A 240 1.89 -11.64 -14.02
N SER A 241 2.34 -10.68 -14.83
CA SER A 241 3.30 -10.92 -15.91
C SER A 241 4.73 -11.10 -15.39
N THR A 242 5.07 -10.50 -14.26
CA THR A 242 6.41 -10.53 -13.66
C THR A 242 6.30 -11.25 -12.33
N SER A 243 6.89 -12.44 -12.19
CA SER A 243 6.83 -13.23 -10.95
C SER A 243 7.60 -12.54 -9.82
N GLN A 244 7.06 -11.46 -9.27
CA GLN A 244 7.68 -10.69 -8.20
C GLN A 244 7.18 -11.15 -6.85
N SER A 245 7.98 -10.86 -5.83
CA SER A 245 7.59 -11.10 -4.43
C SER A 245 6.27 -10.42 -4.09
N ILE A 246 5.44 -11.03 -3.24
CA ILE A 246 4.20 -10.44 -2.68
C ILE A 246 4.43 -9.00 -2.17
N TYR A 247 5.60 -8.70 -1.61
CA TYR A 247 5.96 -7.36 -1.12
C TYR A 247 5.90 -6.26 -2.19
N PHE A 248 6.05 -6.61 -3.47
CA PHE A 248 5.92 -5.66 -4.57
C PHE A 248 4.49 -5.10 -4.67
N PHE A 249 3.49 -5.86 -4.24
CA PHE A 249 2.09 -5.42 -4.19
C PHE A 249 1.89 -4.22 -3.23
N SER A 250 2.85 -3.93 -2.35
CA SER A 250 2.82 -2.71 -1.53
C SER A 250 2.86 -1.41 -2.32
N VAL A 251 3.39 -1.45 -3.55
CA VAL A 251 3.48 -0.30 -4.44
C VAL A 251 2.10 0.21 -4.84
N ILE A 252 1.11 -0.67 -5.00
CA ILE A 252 -0.25 -0.31 -5.42
C ILE A 252 -1.19 0.03 -4.24
N LEU A 253 -0.81 -0.32 -3.01
CA LEU A 253 -1.66 -0.11 -1.83
C LEU A 253 -2.14 1.33 -1.66
N PRO A 254 -1.34 2.38 -1.91
CA PRO A 254 -1.84 3.75 -1.79
C PRO A 254 -2.93 4.10 -2.81
N SER A 255 -2.87 3.55 -4.03
CA SER A 255 -3.94 3.70 -5.03
C SER A 255 -5.24 3.05 -4.53
N ILE A 256 -5.14 1.80 -4.05
CA ILE A 256 -6.28 1.05 -3.49
C ILE A 256 -6.86 1.81 -2.29
N SER A 257 -6.00 2.33 -1.41
CA SER A 257 -6.42 3.09 -0.24
C SER A 257 -7.16 4.37 -0.62
N PHE A 258 -6.71 5.08 -1.67
CA PHE A 258 -7.35 6.29 -2.15
C PHE A 258 -8.74 6.02 -2.71
N LEU A 259 -8.85 5.01 -3.57
CA LEU A 259 -10.13 4.66 -4.16
C LEU A 259 -11.10 4.07 -3.12
N LEU A 260 -10.60 3.30 -2.15
CA LEU A 260 -11.41 2.85 -1.02
C LEU A 260 -11.92 4.04 -0.20
N ALA A 261 -11.07 5.03 0.09
CA ALA A 261 -11.48 6.24 0.81
C ALA A 261 -12.62 7.00 0.11
N ILE A 262 -12.59 7.08 -1.22
CA ILE A 262 -13.69 7.66 -2.02
C ILE A 262 -14.95 6.80 -1.93
N SER A 263 -14.81 5.47 -2.01
CA SER A 263 -15.94 4.55 -1.92
C SER A 263 -16.65 4.64 -0.56
N LEU A 264 -15.93 4.96 0.50
CA LEU A 264 -16.50 5.15 1.85
C LEU A 264 -17.40 6.38 1.96
N GLU A 265 -17.25 7.39 1.11
CA GLU A 265 -18.20 8.52 1.12
C GLU A 265 -19.55 8.12 0.54
N LYS A 266 -19.57 7.10 -0.33
CA LYS A 266 -20.76 6.55 -0.98
C LYS A 266 -21.15 5.20 -0.36
N MET A 267 -20.73 4.97 0.88
CA MET A 267 -20.88 3.69 1.56
C MET A 267 -22.35 3.34 1.74
N THR A 268 -22.70 2.11 1.35
CA THR A 268 -24.04 1.55 1.52
C THR A 268 -24.09 0.62 2.74
N ASP A 269 -25.29 0.46 3.31
CA ASP A 269 -25.50 -0.40 4.48
C ASP A 269 -25.04 -1.85 4.28
N TRP A 270 -25.20 -2.38 3.06
CA TRP A 270 -24.77 -3.73 2.73
C TRP A 270 -23.24 -3.87 2.73
N ALA A 271 -22.49 -2.82 2.40
CA ALA A 271 -21.03 -2.87 2.33
C ALA A 271 -20.41 -3.09 3.72
N ILE A 272 -20.96 -2.43 4.74
CA ILE A 272 -20.54 -2.59 6.13
C ILE A 272 -20.85 -4.00 6.60
N LYS A 273 -22.05 -4.50 6.30
CA LYS A 273 -22.44 -5.89 6.63
C LYS A 273 -21.47 -6.89 6.02
N ILE A 274 -21.16 -6.77 4.73
CA ILE A 274 -20.22 -7.68 4.06
C ILE A 274 -18.84 -7.58 4.69
N LEU A 275 -18.34 -6.38 4.98
CA LEU A 275 -17.05 -6.26 5.67
C LEU A 275 -17.09 -7.00 7.03
N LEU A 276 -18.12 -6.78 7.84
CA LEU A 276 -18.27 -7.43 9.15
C LEU A 276 -18.35 -8.95 9.03
N TYR A 277 -19.17 -9.49 8.12
CA TYR A 277 -19.27 -10.93 7.88
C TYR A 277 -17.95 -11.51 7.38
N PHE A 278 -17.27 -10.82 6.45
CA PHE A 278 -16.00 -11.28 5.90
C PHE A 278 -14.91 -11.33 6.97
N ASN A 279 -14.82 -10.31 7.83
CA ASN A 279 -13.87 -10.32 8.94
C ASN A 279 -14.18 -11.43 9.95
N ALA A 280 -15.46 -11.69 10.24
CA ALA A 280 -15.84 -12.80 11.12
C ALA A 280 -15.43 -14.15 10.52
N PHE A 281 -15.69 -14.33 9.23
CA PHE A 281 -15.29 -15.52 8.48
C PHE A 281 -13.77 -15.72 8.46
N LEU A 282 -13.01 -14.66 8.21
CA LEU A 282 -11.54 -14.70 8.23
C LEU A 282 -11.02 -15.07 9.63
N GLY A 283 -11.67 -14.58 10.70
CA GLY A 283 -11.36 -14.98 12.05
C GLY A 283 -11.63 -16.45 12.36
N LEU A 284 -12.76 -16.99 11.87
CA LEU A 284 -13.06 -18.42 11.98
C LEU A 284 -12.05 -19.27 11.20
N LEU A 285 -11.68 -18.85 9.99
CA LEU A 285 -10.63 -19.52 9.22
C LEU A 285 -9.29 -19.54 9.97
N LEU A 286 -8.87 -18.42 10.58
CA LEU A 286 -7.64 -18.36 11.36
C LEU A 286 -7.69 -19.27 12.60
N LEU A 287 -8.83 -19.32 13.30
CA LEU A 287 -9.02 -20.19 14.46
C LEU A 287 -8.95 -21.67 14.07
N PHE A 288 -9.79 -22.10 13.13
CA PHE A 288 -9.98 -23.52 12.85
C PHE A 288 -8.95 -24.05 11.86
N VAL A 289 -8.82 -23.41 10.70
CA VAL A 289 -7.91 -23.86 9.62
C VAL A 289 -6.47 -23.51 9.99
N GLY A 290 -6.23 -22.28 10.46
CA GLY A 290 -4.92 -21.89 10.98
C GLY A 290 -4.51 -22.74 12.18
N GLY A 291 -5.42 -23.02 13.10
CA GLY A 291 -5.19 -23.90 14.25
C GLY A 291 -4.84 -25.32 13.86
N ALA A 292 -5.61 -25.94 12.97
CA ALA A 292 -5.32 -27.28 12.46
C ALA A 292 -3.97 -27.34 11.72
N PHE A 293 -3.66 -26.33 10.91
CA PHE A 293 -2.40 -26.24 10.17
C PHE A 293 -1.20 -26.13 11.12
N PHE A 294 -1.25 -25.24 12.10
CA PHE A 294 -0.18 -25.11 13.09
C PHE A 294 -0.10 -26.32 14.01
N ALA A 295 -1.23 -26.92 14.41
CA ALA A 295 -1.23 -28.14 15.22
C ALA A 295 -0.55 -29.32 14.51
N HIS A 296 -0.69 -29.42 13.18
CA HIS A 296 -0.07 -30.46 12.37
C HIS A 296 1.44 -30.23 12.14
N LEU A 297 1.84 -29.00 11.84
CA LEU A 297 3.26 -28.69 11.57
C LEU A 297 4.08 -28.58 12.85
N GLU A 298 3.60 -27.80 13.83
CA GLU A 298 4.26 -27.61 15.11
C GLU A 298 3.22 -27.31 16.21
N PRO A 299 2.82 -28.30 17.03
CA PRO A 299 1.75 -28.15 18.01
C PRO A 299 2.00 -27.06 19.06
N LYS A 300 3.27 -26.70 19.31
CA LYS A 300 3.66 -25.57 20.18
C LYS A 300 3.21 -24.20 19.64
N LEU A 301 2.83 -24.10 18.36
CA LEU A 301 2.34 -22.89 17.71
C LEU A 301 0.82 -22.84 17.59
N ALA A 302 0.10 -23.91 17.95
CA ALA A 302 -1.35 -23.97 17.76
C ALA A 302 -2.07 -22.82 18.48
N TRP A 303 -1.51 -22.28 19.57
CA TRP A 303 -2.08 -21.14 20.30
C TRP A 303 -2.16 -19.85 19.46
N ILE A 304 -1.37 -19.71 18.38
CA ILE A 304 -1.43 -18.57 17.47
C ILE A 304 -2.77 -18.50 16.73
N SER A 305 -3.45 -19.62 16.56
CA SER A 305 -4.77 -19.64 15.95
C SER A 305 -5.83 -18.89 16.78
N PHE A 306 -5.66 -18.83 18.11
CA PHE A 306 -6.56 -18.08 19.00
C PHE A 306 -6.65 -16.59 18.66
N PHE A 307 -5.70 -16.03 17.90
CA PHE A 307 -5.80 -14.66 17.42
C PHE A 307 -6.89 -14.45 16.37
N GLY A 308 -7.46 -15.51 15.80
CA GLY A 308 -8.70 -15.39 15.04
C GLY A 308 -9.90 -14.92 15.89
N PHE A 309 -9.81 -14.94 17.23
CA PHE A 309 -10.79 -14.26 18.09
C PHE A 309 -10.79 -12.74 17.90
N LEU A 310 -9.67 -12.10 17.55
CA LEU A 310 -9.61 -10.65 17.35
C LEU A 310 -10.54 -10.17 16.22
N PRO A 311 -10.46 -10.70 14.98
CA PRO A 311 -11.40 -10.35 13.93
C PRO A 311 -12.85 -10.75 14.25
N ILE A 312 -13.09 -11.84 15.00
CA ILE A 312 -14.45 -12.23 15.43
C ILE A 312 -15.04 -11.24 16.42
N LEU A 313 -14.30 -10.88 17.48
CA LEU A 313 -14.71 -9.89 18.47
C LEU A 313 -14.93 -8.54 17.80
N ASN A 314 -14.05 -8.16 16.87
CA ASN A 314 -14.21 -6.96 16.08
C ASN A 314 -15.51 -6.97 15.26
N SER A 315 -15.82 -8.06 14.58
CA SER A 315 -17.07 -8.18 13.84
C SER A 315 -18.28 -8.13 14.77
N TYR A 316 -18.22 -8.76 15.95
CA TYR A 316 -19.28 -8.72 16.96
C TYR A 316 -19.55 -7.29 17.45
N PHE A 317 -18.51 -6.56 17.89
CA PHE A 317 -18.64 -5.16 18.30
C PHE A 317 -19.04 -4.26 17.12
N GLY A 318 -18.55 -4.54 15.91
CA GLY A 318 -18.94 -3.84 14.70
C GLY A 318 -20.44 -3.99 14.41
N PHE A 319 -21.01 -5.19 14.57
CA PHE A 319 -22.47 -5.40 14.48
C PHE A 319 -23.22 -4.67 15.59
N PHE A 320 -22.69 -4.63 16.82
CA PHE A 320 -23.30 -3.87 17.91
C PHE A 320 -23.43 -2.36 17.59
N PHE A 321 -22.39 -1.74 17.02
CA PHE A 321 -22.45 -0.33 16.61
C PHE A 321 -23.28 -0.12 15.34
N TYR A 322 -23.24 -1.07 14.40
CA TYR A 322 -24.06 -1.05 13.19
C TYR A 322 -25.56 -1.05 13.55
N ASN A 323 -25.99 -1.94 14.45
CA ASN A 323 -27.39 -2.03 14.91
C ASN A 323 -27.87 -0.77 15.65
N ARG A 324 -26.96 0.08 16.12
CA ARG A 324 -27.26 1.38 16.76
C ARG A 324 -27.19 2.56 15.78
N ASN A 325 -27.18 2.31 14.47
CA ASN A 325 -27.02 3.30 13.40
C ASN A 325 -25.72 4.15 13.52
N LYS A 326 -24.70 3.66 14.24
CA LYS A 326 -23.40 4.33 14.40
C LYS A 326 -22.36 3.75 13.43
N ILE A 327 -22.62 3.91 12.13
CA ILE A 327 -21.82 3.36 11.02
C ILE A 327 -20.34 3.74 11.10
N ILE A 328 -20.05 5.02 11.38
CA ILE A 328 -18.68 5.53 11.47
C ILE A 328 -17.91 4.81 12.60
N ASN A 329 -18.58 4.52 13.72
CA ASN A 329 -17.95 3.83 14.84
C ASN A 329 -17.68 2.36 14.51
N ALA A 330 -18.62 1.69 13.83
CA ALA A 330 -18.41 0.32 13.36
C ALA A 330 -17.20 0.22 12.42
N PHE A 331 -17.03 1.23 11.55
CA PHE A 331 -15.88 1.34 10.66
C PHE A 331 -14.56 1.63 11.41
N LEU A 332 -14.57 2.58 12.35
CA LEU A 332 -13.39 2.91 13.18
C LEU A 332 -12.94 1.74 14.07
N LEU A 333 -13.84 0.85 14.46
CA LEU A 333 -13.47 -0.38 15.19
C LEU A 333 -12.71 -1.38 14.32
N GLN A 334 -13.08 -1.48 13.04
CA GLN A 334 -12.36 -2.33 12.09
C GLN A 334 -10.93 -1.83 11.87
N LEU A 335 -10.73 -0.51 11.90
CA LEU A 335 -9.40 0.11 11.90
C LEU A 335 -8.56 -0.28 13.12
N LEU A 336 -9.13 -0.10 14.32
CA LEU A 336 -8.43 -0.36 15.59
C LEU A 336 -8.06 -1.83 15.74
N SER A 337 -8.97 -2.73 15.38
CA SER A 337 -8.74 -4.17 15.42
C SER A 337 -7.76 -4.65 14.35
N GLY A 338 -7.83 -4.10 13.12
CA GLY A 338 -6.82 -4.32 12.08
C GLY A 338 -5.43 -3.98 12.57
N TYR A 339 -5.28 -2.81 13.21
CA TYR A 339 -4.02 -2.39 13.81
C TYR A 339 -3.59 -3.29 14.99
N GLY A 340 -4.53 -3.67 15.87
CA GLY A 340 -4.26 -4.63 16.96
C GLY A 340 -3.75 -5.98 16.45
N PHE A 341 -4.32 -6.47 15.34
CA PHE A 341 -3.89 -7.69 14.68
C PHE A 341 -2.48 -7.55 14.06
N ILE A 342 -2.17 -6.39 13.47
CA ILE A 342 -0.81 -6.07 12.98
C ILE A 342 0.21 -6.07 14.12
N LEU A 343 -0.11 -5.39 15.23
CA LEU A 343 0.77 -5.33 16.40
C LEU A 343 1.06 -6.73 16.94
N PHE A 344 0.03 -7.58 17.04
CA PHE A 344 0.20 -8.97 17.43
C PHE A 344 1.18 -9.71 16.53
N LEU A 345 0.96 -9.67 15.20
CA LEU A 345 1.83 -10.38 14.25
C LEU A 345 3.28 -9.90 14.35
N ASN A 346 3.50 -8.60 14.52
CA ASN A 346 4.84 -8.03 14.55
C ASN A 346 5.60 -8.26 15.87
N TYR A 347 4.92 -8.18 17.02
CA TYR A 347 5.57 -8.27 18.34
C TYR A 347 5.60 -9.67 18.93
N LEU A 348 4.58 -10.48 18.65
CA LEU A 348 4.45 -11.80 19.25
C LEU A 348 4.78 -12.89 18.23
N TRP A 349 4.21 -12.82 17.03
CA TRP A 349 4.37 -13.92 16.07
C TRP A 349 5.74 -13.92 15.36
N LEU A 350 6.16 -12.82 14.74
CA LEU A 350 7.40 -12.79 13.94
C LEU A 350 8.67 -13.07 14.75
N PRO A 351 8.85 -12.55 15.99
CA PRO A 351 10.01 -12.89 16.82
C PRO A 351 10.00 -14.36 17.25
N PHE A 352 8.82 -14.90 17.59
CA PHE A 352 8.63 -16.29 17.96
C PHE A 352 8.91 -17.24 16.78
N ALA A 353 8.38 -16.93 15.59
CA ALA A 353 8.63 -17.70 14.37
C ALA A 353 10.11 -17.74 13.96
N LYS A 354 10.86 -16.65 14.20
CA LYS A 354 12.31 -16.62 14.01
C LYS A 354 13.04 -17.49 15.02
N HIS A 355 12.59 -17.52 16.28
CA HIS A 355 13.19 -18.32 17.34
C HIS A 355 13.13 -19.83 17.06
N TYR A 356 12.05 -20.30 16.42
CA TYR A 356 11.84 -21.70 16.09
C TYR A 356 12.33 -22.12 14.68
N ASN A 357 13.06 -21.26 13.94
CA ASN A 357 13.53 -21.55 12.57
C ASN A 357 12.44 -21.98 11.55
N LEU A 358 11.15 -21.84 11.87
CA LEU A 358 10.01 -22.16 10.98
C LEU A 358 10.05 -21.40 9.66
N VAL A 359 10.62 -20.20 9.68
CA VAL A 359 10.81 -19.37 8.49
C VAL A 359 11.69 -20.08 7.46
N LYS A 360 12.65 -20.92 7.88
CA LYS A 360 13.52 -21.69 6.96
C LYS A 360 12.85 -22.94 6.39
N SER A 361 11.90 -23.57 7.09
CA SER A 361 11.19 -24.76 6.58
C SER A 361 9.99 -24.41 5.71
N ILE A 362 9.35 -23.25 5.93
CA ILE A 362 8.18 -22.80 5.16
C ILE A 362 8.58 -21.97 3.93
N LEU A 363 9.72 -21.26 3.96
CA LEU A 363 10.25 -20.45 2.86
C LEU A 363 11.51 -21.04 2.19
N GLY A 364 11.85 -22.29 2.50
CA GLY A 364 12.91 -23.05 1.83
C GLY A 364 12.54 -23.44 0.41
#